data_AF-A0A1F3JZ70-F1
#
_entry.id   AF-A0A1F3JZ70-F1
#
_cell.length_a   1.000
_cell.length_b   1.000
_cell.length_c   1.000
_cell.angle_alpha   90.00
_cell.angle_beta   90.00
_cell.angle_gamma   90.00
#
_symmetry.space_group_name_H-M   'P 1'
#
loop_
_entity.id
_entity.type
_entity.pdbx_description
1 polymer ?
#
loop_
_entity_poly.entity_id
_entity_poly.type
_entity_poly.pdbx_seq_one_letter_code
_entity_poly.pdbx_strand_id
1 'polypeptide(L)'
;MKKISVLFLLLLFVLVSNSSIFKKEWVITKKENIILFTRPENYTSSPSPTLEIINEILEESIYCVNEINKELKVNYTAKVKIYLYNFDEAKEQIGTNGGGGAIPSKRSIYYTYFEIPRINIERNRTFRIGLHEFVHIISFNEIGDSKTLLFTEGYANAISGTYSAKEIEDKYYYMPILDFINAENLQKPTDLLNAQKIIEGKFYPQSGFFLQWLFKIYGVDKVNKLFVLKRDGFEKEFEKVTGDTFGNMEEKYLSYCKSFFKE
;
A
#
# COMPACT_ATOMS: atom_id res chain seq x y z
N MET A 1 63.50 15.01 -49.34
CA MET A 1 62.20 15.06 -50.03
C MET A 1 61.54 13.68 -50.01
N LYS A 2 60.49 13.51 -49.19
CA LYS A 2 59.21 12.80 -49.44
C LYS A 2 58.61 12.39 -48.09
N LYS A 3 57.49 13.05 -47.77
CA LYS A 3 56.50 12.66 -46.76
C LYS A 3 55.74 11.42 -47.24
N ILE A 4 55.00 10.81 -46.31
CA ILE A 4 53.78 9.96 -46.40
C ILE A 4 54.02 8.69 -45.58
N SER A 5 53.17 8.18 -44.69
CA SER A 5 52.01 8.66 -43.92
C SER A 5 51.63 7.47 -43.04
N VAL A 6 51.26 7.74 -41.78
CA VAL A 6 50.14 7.10 -41.06
C VAL A 6 50.06 5.56 -41.07
N LEU A 7 50.36 4.94 -39.91
CA LEU A 7 49.33 4.12 -39.27
C LEU A 7 49.53 4.13 -37.74
N PHE A 8 48.64 4.88 -37.10
CA PHE A 8 48.25 4.72 -35.71
C PHE A 8 48.01 3.23 -35.40
N LEU A 9 48.84 2.64 -34.54
CA LEU A 9 48.38 1.57 -33.67
C LEU A 9 48.59 2.03 -32.23
N LEU A 10 47.79 3.04 -31.89
CA LEU A 10 47.41 3.35 -30.53
C LEU A 10 46.69 2.10 -30.00
N LEU A 11 47.46 1.17 -29.44
CA LEU A 11 46.98 0.20 -28.47
C LEU A 11 46.68 1.00 -27.18
N LEU A 12 45.69 1.88 -27.29
CA LEU A 12 45.03 2.45 -26.14
C LEU A 12 44.36 1.24 -25.50
N PHE A 13 44.97 0.76 -24.42
CA PHE A 13 44.27 0.05 -23.37
C PHE A 13 43.06 0.92 -23.00
N VAL A 14 41.95 0.71 -23.70
CA VAL A 14 40.62 1.05 -23.25
C VAL A 14 40.31 0.02 -22.16
N LEU A 15 41.09 0.10 -21.06
CA LEU A 15 40.54 -0.08 -19.74
C LEU A 15 39.61 1.12 -19.55
N VAL A 16 38.46 1.09 -20.23
CA VAL A 16 37.26 1.61 -19.63
C VAL A 16 37.09 0.72 -18.42
N SER A 17 37.64 1.19 -17.30
CA SER A 17 37.11 0.94 -15.99
C SER A 17 35.63 1.30 -16.06
N ASN A 18 34.84 0.35 -16.55
CA ASN A 18 33.39 0.40 -16.58
C ASN A 18 32.90 0.07 -15.16
N SER A 19 33.42 0.83 -14.18
CA SER A 19 32.86 0.91 -12.84
C SER A 19 31.56 1.73 -12.83
N SER A 20 30.94 1.92 -13.99
CA SER A 20 29.62 2.52 -14.21
C SER A 20 28.50 1.49 -14.48
N ILE A 21 28.82 0.19 -14.65
CA ILE A 21 27.85 -0.85 -15.08
C ILE A 21 26.69 -1.07 -14.08
N PHE A 22 26.73 -0.50 -12.87
CA PHE A 22 25.61 -0.55 -11.91
C PHE A 22 25.26 0.81 -11.29
N LYS A 23 25.43 1.93 -12.01
CA LYS A 23 24.71 3.16 -11.64
C LYS A 23 23.24 2.98 -12.01
N LYS A 24 22.47 2.39 -11.09
CA LYS A 24 21.00 2.40 -10.95
C LYS A 24 20.30 3.34 -11.93
N GLU A 25 20.14 2.92 -13.18
CA GLU A 25 19.46 3.74 -14.18
C GLU A 25 17.98 3.71 -13.83
N TRP A 26 17.48 4.87 -13.43
CA TRP A 26 16.08 5.12 -13.19
C TRP A 26 15.61 6.11 -14.24
N VAL A 27 14.53 5.77 -14.92
CA VAL A 27 13.70 6.76 -15.61
C VAL A 27 12.88 7.46 -14.52
N ILE A 28 13.04 8.78 -14.41
CA ILE A 28 12.39 9.58 -13.36
C ILE A 28 11.33 10.46 -13.99
N THR A 29 10.07 10.17 -13.69
CA THR A 29 8.92 10.95 -14.14
C THR A 29 8.25 11.62 -12.95
N LYS A 30 7.86 12.89 -13.10
CA LYS A 30 7.26 13.69 -12.03
C LYS A 30 5.91 14.22 -12.50
N LYS A 31 4.89 14.12 -11.65
CA LYS A 31 3.58 14.73 -11.87
C LYS A 31 2.92 15.05 -10.54
N GLU A 32 2.46 16.29 -10.39
CA GLU A 32 1.83 16.77 -9.15
C GLU A 32 2.62 16.32 -7.91
N ASN A 33 2.01 15.66 -6.93
CA ASN A 33 2.64 15.17 -5.72
C ASN A 33 3.39 13.83 -5.88
N ILE A 34 3.61 13.33 -7.10
CA ILE A 34 4.22 12.02 -7.36
C ILE A 34 5.58 12.16 -8.07
N ILE A 35 6.55 11.36 -7.60
CA ILE A 35 7.84 11.13 -8.27
C ILE A 35 7.98 9.63 -8.49
N LEU A 36 7.86 9.20 -9.73
CA LEU A 36 7.94 7.80 -10.14
C LEU A 36 9.34 7.49 -10.70
N PHE A 37 9.97 6.46 -10.16
CA PHE A 37 11.24 5.90 -10.60
C PHE A 37 10.94 4.53 -11.20
N THR A 38 11.16 4.36 -12.50
CA THR A 38 11.00 3.09 -13.21
C THR A 38 12.32 2.65 -13.84
N ARG A 39 12.42 1.36 -14.15
CA ARG A 39 13.52 0.86 -14.98
C ARG A 39 13.35 1.28 -16.44
N PRO A 40 14.45 1.51 -17.18
CA PRO A 40 14.38 1.66 -18.63
C PRO A 40 13.92 0.36 -19.28
N GLU A 41 13.36 0.46 -20.49
CA GLU A 41 13.01 -0.73 -21.27
C GLU A 41 14.21 -1.66 -21.45
N ASN A 42 13.98 -2.97 -21.41
CA ASN A 42 15.00 -4.03 -21.52
C ASN A 42 16.08 -3.99 -20.42
N TYR A 43 15.80 -3.37 -19.25
CA TYR A 43 16.73 -3.35 -18.12
C TYR A 43 16.98 -4.76 -17.56
N THR A 44 15.95 -5.60 -17.47
CA THR A 44 16.04 -7.00 -17.10
C THR A 44 15.27 -7.88 -18.11
N SER A 45 15.12 -9.17 -17.82
CA SER A 45 14.34 -10.09 -18.65
C SER A 45 12.83 -9.88 -18.50
N SER A 46 12.40 -9.35 -17.35
CA SER A 46 11.02 -8.92 -17.13
C SER A 46 10.78 -7.53 -17.73
N PRO A 47 9.55 -7.26 -18.22
CA PRO A 47 9.23 -5.99 -18.85
C PRO A 47 9.27 -4.82 -17.85
N SER A 48 9.56 -3.64 -18.38
CA SER A 48 9.42 -2.36 -17.70
C SER A 48 8.18 -1.63 -18.25
N PRO A 49 7.58 -0.69 -17.49
CA PRO A 49 6.42 0.04 -17.99
C PRO A 49 6.79 0.95 -19.18
N THR A 50 5.93 0.97 -20.20
CA THR A 50 6.03 1.94 -21.31
C THR A 50 5.67 3.35 -20.83
N LEU A 51 5.88 4.36 -21.68
CA LEU A 51 5.51 5.75 -21.35
C LEU A 51 4.01 5.91 -21.08
N GLU A 52 3.16 5.22 -21.83
CA GLU A 52 1.71 5.21 -21.64
C GLU A 52 1.35 4.65 -20.26
N ILE A 53 1.94 3.52 -19.90
CA ILE A 53 1.73 2.89 -18.58
C ILE A 53 2.27 3.76 -17.44
N ILE A 54 3.42 4.42 -17.64
CA ILE A 54 3.96 5.40 -16.68
C ILE A 54 2.94 6.52 -16.42
N ASN A 55 2.30 7.04 -17.46
CA ASN A 55 1.28 8.08 -17.31
C ASN A 55 0.03 7.56 -16.58
N GLU A 56 -0.41 6.34 -16.88
CA GLU A 56 -1.51 5.69 -16.15
C GLU A 56 -1.19 5.55 -14.66
N ILE A 57 0.01 5.07 -14.31
CA ILE A 57 0.45 4.90 -12.92
C ILE A 57 0.50 6.25 -12.19
N LEU A 58 0.91 7.33 -12.86
CA LEU A 58 0.91 8.67 -12.28
C LEU A 58 -0.51 9.16 -11.98
N GLU A 59 -1.46 8.99 -12.90
CA GLU A 59 -2.87 9.34 -12.67
C GLU A 59 -3.52 8.50 -11.56
N GLU A 60 -3.23 7.19 -11.55
CA GLU A 60 -3.63 6.28 -10.48
C GLU A 60 -3.11 6.76 -9.13
N SER A 61 -1.83 7.12 -9.06
CA SER A 61 -1.17 7.57 -7.83
C SER A 61 -1.75 8.90 -7.30
N ILE A 62 -2.04 9.84 -8.20
CA ILE A 62 -2.70 11.11 -7.85
C ILE A 62 -4.10 10.85 -7.30
N TYR A 63 -4.85 9.96 -7.95
CA TYR A 63 -6.15 9.53 -7.43
C TYR A 63 -6.03 8.91 -6.03
N CYS A 64 -5.08 8.00 -5.80
CA CYS A 64 -4.88 7.40 -4.49
C CYS A 64 -4.71 8.47 -3.42
N VAL A 65 -3.88 9.50 -3.66
CA VAL A 65 -3.71 10.59 -2.69
C VAL A 65 -5.01 11.36 -2.46
N ASN A 66 -5.72 11.72 -3.52
CA ASN A 66 -6.97 12.48 -3.41
C ASN A 66 -8.06 11.70 -2.67
N GLU A 67 -8.19 10.41 -2.97
CA GLU A 67 -9.14 9.53 -2.31
C GLU A 67 -8.80 9.39 -0.82
N ILE A 68 -7.52 9.18 -0.47
CA ILE A 68 -7.13 9.04 0.93
C ILE A 68 -7.31 10.35 1.70
N ASN A 69 -7.00 11.50 1.09
CA ASN A 69 -7.28 12.81 1.70
C ASN A 69 -8.77 12.97 2.02
N LYS A 70 -9.64 12.56 1.10
CA LYS A 70 -11.09 12.58 1.29
C LYS A 70 -11.55 11.61 2.39
N GLU A 71 -11.15 10.34 2.32
CA GLU A 71 -11.56 9.30 3.28
C GLU A 71 -11.08 9.62 4.70
N LEU A 72 -9.84 10.09 4.85
CA LEU A 72 -9.25 10.43 6.15
C LEU A 72 -9.55 11.86 6.63
N LYS A 73 -10.17 12.70 5.80
CA LYS A 73 -10.35 14.14 6.02
C LYS A 73 -9.04 14.86 6.37
N VAL A 74 -7.99 14.57 5.62
CA VAL A 74 -6.66 15.19 5.76
C VAL A 74 -6.28 15.96 4.48
N ASN A 75 -5.16 16.69 4.51
CA ASN A 75 -4.71 17.51 3.37
C ASN A 75 -3.24 17.26 3.03
N TYR A 76 -2.93 16.01 2.71
CA TYR A 76 -1.57 15.63 2.32
C TYR A 76 -1.22 16.18 0.94
N THR A 77 -0.19 17.02 0.89
CA THR A 77 0.28 17.70 -0.33
C THR A 77 1.76 17.41 -0.65
N ALA A 78 2.45 16.68 0.23
CA ALA A 78 3.86 16.37 0.07
C ALA A 78 4.13 15.35 -1.04
N LYS A 79 5.37 15.33 -1.55
CA LYS A 79 5.78 14.39 -2.60
C LYS A 79 5.85 12.95 -2.08
N VAL A 80 5.25 12.00 -2.81
CA VAL A 80 5.47 10.56 -2.67
C VAL A 80 6.45 10.09 -3.73
N LYS A 81 7.47 9.34 -3.33
CA LYS A 81 8.42 8.67 -4.22
C LYS A 81 7.98 7.23 -4.42
N ILE A 82 7.98 6.76 -5.65
CA ILE A 82 7.61 5.39 -5.98
C ILE A 82 8.76 4.78 -6.75
N TYR A 83 9.33 3.70 -6.24
CA TYR A 83 10.37 2.92 -6.90
C TYR A 83 9.74 1.63 -7.41
N LEU A 84 9.61 1.53 -8.73
CA LEU A 84 8.92 0.43 -9.39
C LEU A 84 9.96 -0.48 -10.07
N TYR A 85 10.12 -1.67 -9.48
CA TYR A 85 11.11 -2.67 -9.88
C TYR A 85 10.51 -3.67 -10.86
N ASN A 86 11.30 -4.16 -11.81
CA ASN A 86 10.86 -5.27 -12.66
C ASN A 86 10.69 -6.56 -11.82
N PHE A 87 9.80 -7.46 -12.26
CA PHE A 87 9.40 -8.65 -11.49
C PHE A 87 10.58 -9.56 -11.08
N ASP A 88 11.52 -9.78 -12.01
CA ASP A 88 12.68 -10.67 -11.82
C ASP A 88 13.74 -10.12 -10.83
N GLU A 89 13.86 -8.80 -10.67
CA GLU A 89 14.77 -8.20 -9.68
C GLU A 89 14.08 -7.86 -8.35
N ALA A 90 12.76 -7.72 -8.32
CA ALA A 90 12.04 -7.16 -7.18
C ALA A 90 12.28 -7.95 -5.88
N LYS A 91 12.29 -9.29 -5.94
CA LYS A 91 12.51 -10.12 -4.76
C LYS A 91 13.84 -9.82 -4.05
N GLU A 92 14.90 -9.61 -4.83
CA GLU A 92 16.24 -9.27 -4.30
C GLU A 92 16.28 -7.83 -3.77
N GLN A 93 15.67 -6.89 -4.50
CA GLN A 93 15.80 -5.46 -4.20
C GLN A 93 14.88 -5.00 -3.05
N ILE A 94 13.67 -5.57 -2.95
CA ILE A 94 12.62 -5.11 -2.04
C ILE A 94 12.03 -6.25 -1.18
N GLY A 95 12.59 -7.46 -1.26
CA GLY A 95 12.20 -8.60 -0.42
C GLY A 95 10.94 -9.34 -0.87
N THR A 96 10.26 -8.87 -1.92
CA THR A 96 9.07 -9.50 -2.52
C THR A 96 9.00 -9.21 -4.02
N ASN A 97 8.41 -10.13 -4.79
CA ASN A 97 7.98 -9.91 -6.18
C ASN A 97 6.44 -10.03 -6.31
N GLY A 98 5.71 -10.09 -5.20
CA GLY A 98 4.24 -10.22 -5.17
C GLY A 98 3.49 -8.93 -4.82
N GLY A 99 4.21 -7.81 -4.67
CA GLY A 99 3.65 -6.55 -4.20
C GLY A 99 4.78 -5.57 -3.84
N GLY A 100 4.67 -4.92 -2.69
CA GLY A 100 5.69 -3.99 -2.22
C GLY A 100 5.51 -3.58 -0.77
N GLY A 101 6.08 -2.44 -0.41
CA GLY A 101 5.95 -1.86 0.91
C GLY A 101 6.33 -0.38 0.91
N ALA A 102 5.79 0.36 1.88
CA ALA A 102 6.12 1.74 2.13
C ALA A 102 7.19 1.91 3.23
N ILE A 103 7.97 2.98 3.11
CA ILE A 103 8.73 3.57 4.22
C ILE A 103 8.13 4.95 4.48
N PRO A 104 7.12 5.06 5.38
CA PRO A 104 6.34 6.28 5.56
C PRO A 104 7.16 7.52 5.92
N SER A 105 8.17 7.36 6.78
CA SER A 105 9.09 8.43 7.18
C SER A 105 9.94 8.98 6.03
N LYS A 106 10.12 8.21 4.96
CA LYS A 106 10.80 8.64 3.73
C LYS A 106 9.83 9.02 2.61
N ARG A 107 8.51 8.91 2.85
CA ARG A 107 7.45 9.08 1.84
C ARG A 107 7.77 8.30 0.56
N SER A 108 8.22 7.07 0.72
CA SER A 108 8.73 6.24 -0.37
C SER A 108 8.00 4.90 -0.40
N ILE A 109 7.51 4.52 -1.58
CA ILE A 109 6.93 3.21 -1.88
C ILE A 109 7.96 2.44 -2.71
N TYR A 110 8.19 1.18 -2.37
CA TYR A 110 9.03 0.24 -3.11
C TYR A 110 8.13 -0.89 -3.57
N TYR A 111 7.95 -1.06 -4.88
CA TYR A 111 6.88 -1.90 -5.42
C TYR A 111 7.34 -2.70 -6.64
N THR A 112 6.76 -3.88 -6.81
CA THR A 112 6.97 -4.73 -7.99
C THR A 112 6.05 -4.28 -9.12
N TYR A 113 6.59 -4.08 -10.32
CA TYR A 113 5.80 -3.81 -11.51
C TYR A 113 4.99 -5.03 -11.94
N PHE A 114 3.71 -4.81 -12.23
CA PHE A 114 2.84 -5.77 -12.89
C PHE A 114 2.28 -5.12 -14.16
N GLU A 115 2.42 -5.79 -15.31
CA GLU A 115 1.89 -5.31 -16.58
C GLU A 115 0.36 -5.20 -16.54
N ILE A 116 -0.26 -6.24 -15.98
CA ILE A 116 -1.71 -6.36 -15.84
C ILE A 116 -2.13 -5.68 -14.54
N PRO A 117 -2.92 -4.59 -14.60
CA PRO A 117 -3.42 -3.95 -13.41
C PRO A 117 -4.52 -4.78 -12.75
N ARG A 118 -4.67 -4.66 -11.43
CA ARG A 118 -5.75 -5.30 -10.66
C ARG A 118 -7.01 -4.44 -10.71
N ILE A 119 -8.17 -5.07 -10.84
CA ILE A 119 -9.45 -4.35 -10.82
C ILE A 119 -9.92 -4.17 -9.37
N ASN A 120 -10.29 -2.95 -9.00
CA ASN A 120 -11.05 -2.65 -7.80
C ASN A 120 -12.49 -2.34 -8.21
N ILE A 121 -13.40 -3.29 -7.95
CA ILE A 121 -14.80 -3.23 -8.42
C ILE A 121 -15.58 -2.11 -7.74
N GLU A 122 -15.38 -1.90 -6.43
CA GLU A 122 -16.08 -0.83 -5.70
C GLU A 122 -15.80 0.55 -6.26
N ARG A 123 -14.56 0.76 -6.69
CA ARG A 123 -14.13 2.01 -7.30
C ARG A 123 -14.39 2.04 -8.80
N ASN A 124 -14.70 0.90 -9.41
CA ASN A 124 -14.77 0.70 -10.85
C ASN A 124 -13.50 1.21 -11.57
N ARG A 125 -12.33 0.83 -11.04
CA ARG A 125 -11.01 1.27 -11.55
C ARG A 125 -9.98 0.16 -11.49
N THR A 126 -8.92 0.32 -12.26
CA THR A 126 -7.77 -0.58 -12.26
C THR A 126 -6.58 0.08 -11.57
N PHE A 127 -5.77 -0.74 -10.90
CA PHE A 127 -4.64 -0.31 -10.09
C PHE A 127 -3.43 -1.23 -10.32
N ARG A 128 -2.26 -0.65 -10.58
CA ARG A 128 -0.98 -1.38 -10.58
C ARG A 128 -0.31 -1.36 -9.21
N ILE A 129 -0.48 -0.27 -8.45
CA ILE A 129 0.07 -0.11 -7.10
C ILE A 129 -1.07 -0.17 -6.08
N GLY A 130 -2.17 0.54 -6.34
CA GLY A 130 -3.32 0.61 -5.44
C GLY A 130 -3.12 1.57 -4.26
N LEU A 131 -4.14 1.66 -3.42
CA LEU A 131 -4.19 2.64 -2.33
C LEU A 131 -3.37 2.22 -1.10
N HIS A 132 -3.15 0.91 -0.88
CA HIS A 132 -2.66 0.36 0.39
C HIS A 132 -1.39 1.05 0.90
N GLU A 133 -0.35 1.09 0.07
CA GLU A 133 0.94 1.70 0.45
C GLU A 133 0.87 3.23 0.57
N PHE A 134 -0.06 3.88 -0.15
CA PHE A 134 -0.30 5.31 0.01
C PHE A 134 -0.96 5.63 1.34
N VAL A 135 -1.85 4.77 1.85
CA VAL A 135 -2.48 4.95 3.16
C VAL A 135 -1.41 4.97 4.25
N HIS A 136 -0.44 4.06 4.19
CA HIS A 136 0.68 4.03 5.14
C HIS A 136 1.47 5.35 5.15
N ILE A 137 1.77 5.91 3.97
CA ILE A 137 2.48 7.20 3.89
C ILE A 137 1.62 8.34 4.43
N ILE A 138 0.39 8.46 3.96
CA ILE A 138 -0.46 9.63 4.27
C ILE A 138 -0.88 9.61 5.73
N SER A 139 -1.35 8.48 6.25
CA SER A 139 -1.75 8.36 7.67
C SER A 139 -0.58 8.65 8.60
N PHE A 140 0.63 8.16 8.29
CA PHE A 140 1.82 8.47 9.09
C PHE A 140 2.14 9.96 9.13
N ASN A 141 2.05 10.66 7.99
CA ASN A 141 2.46 12.06 7.88
C ASN A 141 1.39 13.05 8.35
N GLU A 142 0.10 12.71 8.21
CA GLU A 142 -1.01 13.61 8.56
C GLU A 142 -1.65 13.30 9.91
N ILE A 143 -1.61 12.04 10.36
CA ILE A 143 -2.23 11.61 11.62
C ILE A 143 -1.15 11.32 12.68
N GLY A 144 -0.09 10.62 12.29
CA GLY A 144 1.07 10.33 13.13
C GLY A 144 1.51 8.86 13.05
N ASP A 145 2.51 8.46 13.83
CA ASP A 145 3.04 7.09 13.78
C ASP A 145 2.18 6.13 14.61
N SER A 146 1.52 5.15 13.95
CA SER A 146 0.69 4.18 14.63
C SER A 146 1.51 3.24 15.52
N LYS A 147 0.94 2.85 16.66
CA LYS A 147 1.58 1.97 17.64
C LYS A 147 0.94 0.60 17.74
N THR A 148 0.00 0.29 16.84
CA THR A 148 -0.63 -1.03 16.76
C THR A 148 -0.72 -1.49 15.31
N LEU A 149 -0.59 -2.79 15.09
CA LEU A 149 -0.78 -3.38 13.77
C LEU A 149 -2.22 -3.19 13.29
N LEU A 150 -3.19 -3.20 14.23
CA LEU A 150 -4.59 -2.91 13.94
C LEU A 150 -4.79 -1.58 13.23
N PHE A 151 -4.22 -0.50 13.76
CA PHE A 151 -4.38 0.79 13.13
C PHE A 151 -3.47 0.97 11.91
N THR A 152 -2.26 0.39 11.90
CA THR A 152 -1.37 0.45 10.74
C THR A 152 -1.97 -0.26 9.52
N GLU A 153 -2.20 -1.57 9.61
CA GLU A 153 -2.70 -2.36 8.49
C GLU A 153 -4.22 -2.29 8.36
N GLY A 154 -4.96 -2.17 9.46
CA GLY A 154 -6.41 -2.05 9.40
C GLY A 154 -6.86 -0.76 8.70
N TYR A 155 -6.17 0.37 8.87
CA TYR A 155 -6.46 1.57 8.06
C TYR A 155 -6.21 1.32 6.58
N ALA A 156 -5.03 0.76 6.26
CA ALA A 156 -4.65 0.49 4.87
C ALA A 156 -5.68 -0.43 4.20
N ASN A 157 -6.09 -1.50 4.88
CA ASN A 157 -7.12 -2.42 4.40
C ASN A 157 -8.52 -1.79 4.34
N ALA A 158 -8.89 -0.98 5.33
CA ALA A 158 -10.19 -0.32 5.37
C ALA A 158 -10.37 0.66 4.21
N ILE A 159 -9.33 1.40 3.87
CA ILE A 159 -9.38 2.39 2.78
C ILE A 159 -9.14 1.72 1.44
N SER A 160 -8.17 0.81 1.32
CA SER A 160 -7.83 0.18 0.04
C SER A 160 -8.90 -0.79 -0.46
N GLY A 161 -9.57 -1.49 0.46
CA GLY A 161 -10.53 -2.53 0.13
C GLY A 161 -9.92 -3.79 -0.49
N THR A 162 -8.59 -3.93 -0.52
CA THR A 162 -7.90 -4.94 -1.34
C THR A 162 -7.85 -6.33 -0.71
N TYR A 163 -7.71 -6.44 0.62
CA TYR A 163 -7.62 -7.74 1.30
C TYR A 163 -8.96 -8.40 1.57
N SER A 164 -10.05 -7.72 1.21
CA SER A 164 -11.40 -8.29 1.20
C SER A 164 -11.74 -8.99 -0.12
N ALA A 165 -10.84 -9.00 -1.10
CA ALA A 165 -11.15 -9.46 -2.45
C ALA A 165 -10.80 -10.95 -2.64
N LYS A 166 -11.80 -11.79 -2.95
CA LYS A 166 -11.57 -13.11 -3.55
C LYS A 166 -12.00 -13.08 -5.01
N GLU A 167 -11.17 -13.63 -5.88
CA GLU A 167 -11.50 -13.84 -7.29
C GLU A 167 -12.48 -15.00 -7.43
N ILE A 168 -13.65 -14.73 -8.02
CA ILE A 168 -14.59 -15.74 -8.51
C ILE A 168 -14.97 -15.35 -9.94
N GLU A 169 -14.70 -16.23 -10.91
CA GLU A 169 -15.14 -16.08 -12.30
C GLU A 169 -14.77 -14.70 -12.90
N ASP A 170 -13.48 -14.33 -12.80
CA ASP A 170 -12.92 -13.05 -13.27
C ASP A 170 -13.52 -11.79 -12.62
N LYS A 171 -14.15 -11.94 -11.44
CA LYS A 171 -14.73 -10.84 -10.65
C LYS A 171 -14.31 -10.95 -9.18
N TYR A 172 -13.81 -9.86 -8.62
CA TYR A 172 -13.28 -9.78 -7.26
C TYR A 172 -14.35 -9.26 -6.28
N TYR A 173 -14.86 -10.13 -5.42
CA TYR A 173 -15.92 -9.78 -4.45
C TYR A 173 -15.37 -9.67 -3.02
N TYR A 174 -16.05 -8.82 -2.23
CA TYR A 174 -15.92 -8.73 -0.77
C TYR A 174 -16.37 -10.03 -0.09
N MET A 175 -15.49 -11.04 -0.02
CA MET A 175 -15.86 -12.40 0.42
C MET A 175 -15.26 -12.90 1.74
N PRO A 176 -14.13 -12.40 2.29
CA PRO A 176 -13.52 -13.04 3.46
C PRO A 176 -14.34 -12.93 4.74
N ILE A 177 -15.05 -11.83 4.99
CA ILE A 177 -15.72 -11.65 6.29
C ILE A 177 -16.89 -12.62 6.47
N LEU A 178 -17.63 -12.91 5.39
CA LEU A 178 -18.67 -13.92 5.36
C LEU A 178 -18.11 -15.31 5.65
N ASP A 179 -17.00 -15.67 5.00
CA ASP A 179 -16.31 -16.93 5.23
C ASP A 179 -15.86 -17.06 6.69
N PHE A 180 -15.36 -15.98 7.31
CA PHE A 180 -14.97 -15.99 8.73
C PHE A 180 -16.16 -16.15 9.68
N ILE A 181 -17.29 -15.51 9.37
CA ILE A 181 -18.51 -15.62 10.19
C ILE A 181 -19.09 -17.03 10.10
N ASN A 182 -19.22 -17.57 8.90
CA ASN A 182 -19.76 -18.92 8.66
C ASN A 182 -18.86 -20.01 9.25
N ALA A 183 -17.55 -19.79 9.28
CA ALA A 183 -16.58 -20.70 9.89
C ALA A 183 -16.40 -20.51 11.42
N GLU A 184 -17.24 -19.67 12.07
CA GLU A 184 -17.12 -19.31 13.49
C GLU A 184 -15.72 -18.82 13.89
N ASN A 185 -15.00 -18.17 12.96
CA ASN A 185 -13.60 -17.76 13.09
C ASN A 185 -13.44 -16.23 13.08
N LEU A 186 -14.53 -15.51 13.38
CA LEU A 186 -14.56 -14.06 13.56
C LEU A 186 -13.72 -13.65 14.77
N GLN A 187 -12.73 -12.79 14.55
CA GLN A 187 -11.90 -12.22 15.60
C GLN A 187 -12.63 -11.09 16.31
N LYS A 188 -12.47 -11.04 17.63
CA LYS A 188 -12.98 -9.91 18.42
C LYS A 188 -12.09 -8.69 18.20
N PRO A 189 -12.62 -7.45 18.28
CA PRO A 189 -11.82 -6.23 18.34
C PRO A 189 -10.66 -6.30 19.33
N THR A 190 -10.86 -6.90 20.50
CA THR A 190 -9.79 -7.15 21.48
C THR A 190 -8.68 -8.03 20.92
N ASP A 191 -9.01 -9.07 20.15
CA ASP A 191 -8.02 -9.96 19.52
C ASP A 191 -7.28 -9.26 18.38
N LEU A 192 -8.00 -8.48 17.57
CA LEU A 192 -7.43 -7.66 16.49
C LEU A 192 -6.47 -6.59 17.03
N LEU A 193 -6.77 -5.98 18.19
CA LEU A 193 -5.83 -5.09 18.88
C LEU A 193 -4.55 -5.82 19.32
N ASN A 194 -4.63 -7.14 19.46
CA ASN A 194 -3.58 -8.06 19.93
C ASN A 194 -3.01 -8.91 18.78
N ALA A 195 -2.95 -8.35 17.57
CA ALA A 195 -2.72 -9.03 16.30
C ALA A 195 -1.47 -9.92 16.17
N GLN A 196 -0.50 -9.84 17.08
CA GLN A 196 0.79 -10.57 16.99
C GLN A 196 0.63 -12.10 16.84
N LYS A 197 -0.53 -12.65 17.21
CA LYS A 197 -0.82 -14.09 17.15
C LYS A 197 -1.74 -14.49 16.00
N ILE A 198 -2.21 -13.53 15.20
CA ILE A 198 -3.17 -13.78 14.13
C ILE A 198 -2.41 -13.84 12.80
N ILE A 199 -2.60 -14.94 12.06
CA ILE A 199 -1.99 -15.07 10.73
C ILE A 199 -2.54 -13.99 9.78
N GLU A 200 -1.68 -13.48 8.89
CA GLU A 200 -1.97 -12.33 8.02
C GLU A 200 -3.29 -12.48 7.26
N GLY A 201 -3.50 -13.63 6.60
CA GLY A 201 -4.70 -13.89 5.81
C GLY A 201 -6.01 -13.90 6.62
N LYS A 202 -5.94 -14.07 7.95
CA LYS A 202 -7.10 -13.88 8.85
C LYS A 202 -7.20 -12.44 9.35
N PHE A 203 -6.05 -11.82 9.62
CA PHE A 203 -5.98 -10.51 10.27
C PHE A 203 -6.37 -9.37 9.34
N TYR A 204 -5.83 -9.30 8.12
CA TYR A 204 -6.04 -8.15 7.22
C TYR A 204 -7.50 -7.92 6.80
N PRO A 205 -8.25 -8.94 6.35
CA PRO A 205 -9.63 -8.70 5.96
C PRO A 205 -10.50 -8.26 7.15
N GLN A 206 -10.28 -8.86 8.33
CA GLN A 206 -11.08 -8.57 9.53
C GLN A 206 -10.73 -7.23 10.17
N SER A 207 -9.44 -6.85 10.18
CA SER A 207 -9.01 -5.53 10.66
C SER A 207 -9.50 -4.40 9.75
N GLY A 208 -9.43 -4.56 8.43
CA GLY A 208 -9.99 -3.60 7.48
C GLY A 208 -11.50 -3.43 7.65
N PHE A 209 -12.25 -4.53 7.71
CA PHE A 209 -13.70 -4.49 7.91
C PHE A 209 -14.09 -3.84 9.24
N PHE A 210 -13.38 -4.18 10.32
CA PHE A 210 -13.61 -3.57 11.63
C PHE A 210 -13.35 -2.05 11.62
N LEU A 211 -12.27 -1.59 10.99
CA LEU A 211 -11.95 -0.16 10.90
C LEU A 211 -12.95 0.60 10.02
N GLN A 212 -13.43 0.02 8.92
CA GLN A 212 -14.54 0.59 8.14
C GLN A 212 -15.81 0.76 9.00
N TRP A 213 -16.14 -0.26 9.80
CA TRP A 213 -17.27 -0.17 10.73
C TRP A 213 -17.05 0.94 11.77
N LEU A 214 -15.85 1.08 12.34
CA LEU A 214 -15.53 2.17 13.26
C LEU A 214 -15.69 3.55 12.60
N PHE A 215 -15.22 3.73 11.36
CA PHE A 215 -15.42 4.98 10.61
C PHE A 215 -16.90 5.29 10.43
N LYS A 216 -17.71 4.28 10.10
CA LYS A 216 -19.17 4.44 9.91
C LYS A 216 -19.89 4.79 11.21
N ILE A 217 -19.53 4.17 12.33
CA ILE A 217 -20.26 4.31 13.60
C ILE A 217 -19.78 5.52 14.42
N TYR A 218 -18.47 5.74 14.51
CA TYR A 218 -17.90 6.80 15.35
C TYR A 218 -17.40 8.01 14.57
N GLY A 219 -17.27 7.91 13.25
CA GLY A 219 -16.76 8.97 12.39
C GLY A 219 -15.23 9.01 12.38
N VAL A 220 -14.66 9.26 11.20
CA VAL A 220 -13.21 9.25 10.97
C VAL A 220 -12.44 10.22 11.87
N ASP A 221 -13.01 11.38 12.22
CA ASP A 221 -12.36 12.37 13.08
C ASP A 221 -12.06 11.85 14.49
N LYS A 222 -12.93 10.98 15.02
CA LYS A 222 -12.70 10.30 16.29
C LYS A 222 -11.72 9.16 16.14
N VAL A 223 -11.88 8.34 15.10
CA VAL A 223 -11.01 7.17 14.88
C VAL A 223 -9.56 7.59 14.60
N ASN A 224 -9.33 8.70 13.90
CA ASN A 224 -7.99 9.27 13.68
C ASN A 224 -7.27 9.62 14.99
N LYS A 225 -7.99 10.04 16.04
CA LYS A 225 -7.37 10.29 17.36
C LYS A 225 -6.87 9.00 18.03
N LEU A 226 -7.40 7.85 17.64
CA LEU A 226 -7.00 6.54 18.16
C LEU A 226 -5.77 5.98 17.45
N PHE A 227 -5.44 6.46 16.25
CA PHE A 227 -4.42 5.91 15.37
C PHE A 227 -3.04 5.78 16.02
N VAL A 228 -2.64 6.79 16.79
CA VAL A 228 -1.31 6.92 17.41
C VAL A 228 -1.23 6.27 18.80
N LEU A 229 -2.34 5.72 19.29
CA LEU A 229 -2.39 5.15 20.64
C LEU A 229 -1.66 3.81 20.70
N LYS A 230 -0.95 3.60 21.81
CA LYS A 230 -0.42 2.29 22.18
C LYS A 230 -1.56 1.40 22.69
N ARG A 231 -1.33 0.08 22.67
CA ARG A 231 -2.24 -0.91 23.25
C ARG A 231 -2.52 -0.61 24.73
N ASP A 232 -1.48 -0.33 25.51
CA ASP A 232 -1.63 -0.06 26.94
C ASP A 232 -2.42 1.24 27.14
N GLY A 233 -3.57 1.14 27.78
CA GLY A 233 -4.49 2.26 27.98
C GLY A 233 -5.39 2.58 26.78
N PHE A 234 -5.35 1.79 25.70
CA PHE A 234 -6.16 2.02 24.50
C PHE A 234 -7.65 2.11 24.82
N GLU A 235 -8.20 1.15 25.58
CA GLU A 235 -9.63 1.09 25.89
C GLU A 235 -10.13 2.32 26.66
N LYS A 236 -9.30 2.84 27.57
CA LYS A 236 -9.62 4.04 28.35
C LYS A 236 -9.65 5.29 27.46
N GLU A 237 -8.66 5.45 26.59
CA GLU A 237 -8.65 6.56 25.64
C GLU A 237 -9.74 6.40 24.56
N PHE A 238 -10.08 5.17 24.18
CA PHE A 238 -11.21 4.87 23.31
C PHE A 238 -12.52 5.41 23.91
N GLU A 239 -12.79 5.10 25.17
CA GLU A 239 -14.00 5.59 25.87
C GLU A 239 -14.02 7.12 25.95
N LYS A 240 -12.89 7.74 26.28
CA LYS A 240 -12.76 9.20 26.33
C LYS A 240 -13.01 9.86 24.96
N VAL A 241 -12.54 9.26 23.87
CA VAL A 241 -12.67 9.81 22.51
C VAL A 241 -14.07 9.58 21.95
N THR A 242 -14.64 8.40 22.17
CA THR A 242 -15.89 8.00 21.54
C THR A 242 -17.12 8.26 22.39
N GLY A 243 -16.97 8.23 23.71
CA GLY A 243 -18.05 8.19 24.70
C GLY A 243 -18.59 6.78 24.96
N ASP A 244 -17.97 5.74 24.39
CA ASP A 244 -18.43 4.36 24.47
C ASP A 244 -17.33 3.45 25.04
N THR A 245 -17.68 2.50 25.91
CA THR A 245 -16.69 1.57 26.43
C THR A 245 -16.23 0.63 25.31
N PHE A 246 -14.96 0.20 25.36
CA PHE A 246 -14.44 -0.72 24.35
C PHE A 246 -15.21 -2.04 24.32
N GLY A 247 -15.63 -2.55 25.48
CA GLY A 247 -16.48 -3.74 25.59
C GLY A 247 -17.84 -3.58 24.93
N ASN A 248 -18.54 -2.45 25.15
CA ASN A 248 -19.84 -2.19 24.52
C ASN A 248 -19.70 -2.01 22.99
N MET A 249 -18.62 -1.36 22.54
CA MET A 249 -18.30 -1.28 21.12
C MET A 249 -18.08 -2.67 20.52
N GLU A 250 -17.34 -3.55 21.20
CA GLU A 250 -17.08 -4.91 20.74
C GLU A 250 -18.38 -5.71 20.62
N GLU A 251 -19.27 -5.63 21.61
CA GLU A 251 -20.60 -6.26 21.56
C GLU A 251 -21.42 -5.77 20.35
N LYS A 252 -21.45 -4.46 20.12
CA LYS A 252 -22.14 -3.85 18.97
C LYS A 252 -21.56 -4.32 17.64
N TYR A 253 -20.22 -4.38 17.52
CA TYR A 253 -19.56 -4.84 16.31
C TYR A 253 -19.86 -6.32 16.02
N LEU A 254 -19.75 -7.18 17.03
CA LEU A 254 -20.04 -8.61 16.89
C LEU A 254 -21.52 -8.85 16.57
N SER A 255 -22.41 -8.07 17.17
CA SER A 255 -23.84 -8.10 16.83
C SER A 255 -24.09 -7.66 15.39
N TYR A 256 -23.44 -6.57 14.94
CA TYR A 256 -23.53 -6.10 13.56
C TYR A 256 -23.08 -7.18 12.56
N CYS A 257 -21.95 -7.82 12.82
CA CYS A 257 -21.47 -8.94 12.00
C CYS A 257 -22.48 -10.09 11.96
N LYS A 258 -23.10 -10.44 13.08
CA LYS A 258 -24.10 -11.53 13.12
C LYS A 258 -25.42 -11.18 12.44
N SER A 259 -25.85 -9.92 12.45
CA SER A 259 -27.12 -9.50 11.86
C SER A 259 -27.01 -9.24 10.36
N PHE A 260 -25.90 -8.64 9.91
CA PHE A 260 -25.71 -8.21 8.52
C PHE A 260 -25.60 -9.38 7.52
N PHE A 261 -25.28 -10.59 8.01
CA PHE A 261 -25.05 -11.77 7.19
C PHE A 261 -25.99 -12.94 7.53
N LYS A 262 -27.11 -12.66 8.19
CA LYS A 262 -28.18 -13.64 8.47
C LYS A 262 -29.31 -13.63 7.43
N GLU A 263 -29.17 -12.83 6.38
CA GLU A 263 -30.00 -12.86 5.16
C GLU A 263 -29.33 -13.73 4.09
#